data_AF-A0A961VHM3-F1
#
_entry.id   AF-A0A961VHM3-F1
#
_cell.length_a   1.000
_cell.length_b   1.000
_cell.length_c   1.000
_cell.angle_alpha   90.00
_cell.angle_beta   90.00
_cell.angle_gamma   90.00
#
_symmetry.space_group_name_H-M   'P 1'
#
loop_
_entity.id
_entity.type
_entity.pdbx_description
1 polymer ?
#
loop_
_entity_poly.entity_id
_entity_poly.type
_entity_poly.pdbx_seq_one_letter_code
_entity_poly.pdbx_strand_id
1 'polypeptide(L)'
;MARYHLIPAVFLSVFMVLPASAAEDSSAYTRLILDQCRQEPVDPDDPLGGGVWWCEGYAGIPVRVAEGDARFLVSYGEAAAGERAASQTLPAFNTINETLEWRLDPSGKPFATILRFFTDPGGMGETVQVLVITRLGPGGQTCHIGYVNASINPDANTIAREVADNLARAFDCAKDNALEFGLTGDDARE
;
A
#
# COMPACT_ATOMS: atom_id res chain seq x y z
N MET A 1 -36.86 44.35 -63.10
CA MET A 1 -36.87 44.31 -61.62
C MET A 1 -36.63 42.88 -61.18
N ALA A 2 -35.43 42.55 -60.70
CA ALA A 2 -35.12 41.23 -60.14
C ALA A 2 -34.71 41.45 -58.67
N ARG A 3 -35.47 40.88 -57.73
CA ARG A 3 -35.21 40.95 -56.29
C ARG A 3 -34.37 39.74 -55.89
N TYR A 4 -33.14 39.98 -55.43
CA TYR A 4 -32.31 38.98 -54.77
C TYR A 4 -32.61 38.99 -53.27
N HIS A 5 -33.04 37.85 -52.73
CA HIS A 5 -33.19 37.63 -51.29
C HIS A 5 -31.89 37.04 -50.74
N LEU A 6 -31.23 37.77 -49.83
CA LEU A 6 -30.08 37.31 -49.07
C LEU A 6 -30.56 36.43 -47.90
N ILE A 7 -30.12 35.17 -47.88
CA ILE A 7 -30.36 34.23 -46.76
C ILE A 7 -29.23 34.42 -45.74
N PRO A 8 -29.51 34.73 -44.47
CA PRO A 8 -28.49 34.86 -43.45
C PRO A 8 -27.99 33.46 -43.02
N ALA A 9 -26.68 33.24 -43.14
CA ALA A 9 -26.04 32.02 -42.67
C ALA A 9 -25.90 32.04 -41.14
N VAL A 10 -26.68 31.20 -40.46
CA VAL A 10 -26.56 30.95 -39.02
C VAL A 10 -25.37 30.02 -38.80
N PHE A 11 -24.26 30.57 -38.30
CA PHE A 11 -23.10 29.79 -37.86
C PHE A 11 -23.42 29.09 -36.53
N LEU A 12 -23.65 27.79 -36.57
CA LEU A 12 -23.82 26.94 -35.40
C LEU A 12 -22.43 26.59 -34.84
N SER A 13 -22.01 27.26 -33.77
CA SER A 13 -20.76 26.97 -33.05
C SER A 13 -20.89 25.65 -32.29
N VAL A 14 -20.25 24.60 -32.81
CA VAL A 14 -20.12 23.31 -32.12
C VAL A 14 -19.01 23.43 -31.08
N PHE A 15 -19.36 23.54 -29.80
CA PHE A 15 -18.41 23.38 -28.71
C PHE A 15 -18.04 21.89 -28.58
N MET A 16 -16.82 21.53 -29.00
CA MET A 16 -16.25 20.22 -28.66
C MET A 16 -15.93 20.20 -27.16
N VAL A 17 -16.76 19.50 -26.38
CA VAL A 17 -16.45 19.13 -25.01
C VAL A 17 -15.48 17.96 -25.09
N LEU A 18 -14.19 18.20 -24.86
CA LEU A 18 -13.22 17.12 -24.70
C LEU A 18 -13.51 16.42 -23.37
N PRO A 19 -13.55 15.07 -23.34
CA PRO A 19 -13.65 14.36 -22.08
C PRO A 19 -12.38 14.66 -21.27
N ALA A 20 -12.54 15.24 -20.09
CA ALA A 20 -11.48 15.30 -19.12
C ALA A 20 -11.25 13.86 -18.61
N SER A 21 -10.20 13.20 -19.08
CA SER A 21 -9.70 12.00 -18.43
C SER A 21 -9.28 12.39 -17.02
N ALA A 22 -10.08 12.03 -16.01
CA ALA A 22 -9.65 12.09 -14.64
C ALA A 22 -8.41 11.19 -14.53
N ALA A 23 -7.28 11.76 -14.16
CA ALA A 23 -6.09 10.97 -13.98
C ALA A 23 -6.29 10.07 -12.75
N GLU A 24 -6.03 8.77 -12.92
CA GLU A 24 -6.32 7.74 -11.93
C GLU A 24 -5.09 7.38 -11.11
N ASP A 25 -5.31 6.87 -9.89
CA ASP A 25 -4.24 6.34 -9.04
C ASP A 25 -3.63 5.06 -9.69
N SER A 26 -2.31 4.91 -9.64
CA SER A 26 -1.58 3.86 -10.35
C SER A 26 -0.62 3.07 -9.43
N SER A 27 -0.11 1.93 -9.92
CA SER A 27 0.84 1.08 -9.16
C SER A 27 2.24 1.14 -9.73
N ALA A 28 3.24 1.20 -8.84
CA ALA A 28 4.63 0.85 -9.15
C ALA A 28 5.10 -0.28 -8.22
N TYR A 29 6.19 -0.96 -8.58
CA TYR A 29 6.68 -2.12 -7.85
C TYR A 29 8.18 -2.04 -7.61
N THR A 30 8.60 -2.36 -6.39
CA THR A 30 10.01 -2.54 -6.02
C THR A 30 10.21 -3.90 -5.37
N ARG A 31 11.48 -4.26 -5.14
CA ARG A 31 11.88 -5.56 -4.60
C ARG A 31 12.56 -5.37 -3.25
N LEU A 32 12.18 -6.19 -2.26
CA LEU A 32 12.76 -6.25 -0.92
C LEU A 32 13.67 -7.48 -0.81
N ILE A 33 14.80 -7.47 -1.52
CA ILE A 33 15.79 -8.54 -1.45
C ILE A 33 16.74 -8.22 -0.30
N LEU A 34 16.46 -8.75 0.90
CA LEU A 34 17.12 -8.32 2.13
C LEU A 34 18.65 -8.46 2.11
N ASP A 35 19.17 -9.49 1.44
CA ASP A 35 20.61 -9.71 1.24
C ASP A 35 21.29 -8.62 0.40
N GLN A 36 20.51 -7.82 -0.33
CA GLN A 36 21.00 -6.67 -1.12
C GLN A 36 20.76 -5.33 -0.40
N CYS A 37 20.05 -5.34 0.73
CA CYS A 37 19.74 -4.14 1.50
C CYS A 37 20.86 -3.82 2.50
N ARG A 38 20.98 -2.54 2.87
CA ARG A 38 21.93 -2.13 3.92
C ARG A 38 21.42 -2.64 5.28
N GLN A 39 22.13 -3.57 5.88
CA GLN A 39 21.81 -4.07 7.22
C GLN A 39 22.40 -3.16 8.31
N GLU A 40 21.64 -2.92 9.39
CA GLU A 40 22.20 -2.34 10.61
C GLU A 40 23.06 -3.38 11.34
N PRO A 41 24.04 -2.94 12.17
CA PRO A 41 24.78 -3.86 13.02
C PRO A 41 23.82 -4.70 13.87
N VAL A 42 24.00 -6.01 13.85
CA VAL A 42 23.24 -6.94 14.70
C VAL A 42 23.64 -6.71 16.16
N ASP A 43 22.67 -6.67 17.05
CA ASP A 43 22.92 -6.67 18.49
C ASP A 43 23.34 -8.08 18.93
N PRO A 44 24.60 -8.31 19.34
CA PRO A 44 25.06 -9.63 19.76
C PRO A 44 24.41 -10.12 21.05
N ASP A 45 23.80 -9.22 21.83
CA ASP A 45 23.18 -9.52 23.12
C ASP A 45 21.66 -9.70 23.00
N ASP A 46 21.06 -9.58 21.80
CA ASP A 46 19.64 -9.85 21.57
C ASP A 46 19.35 -11.36 21.65
N PRO A 47 18.64 -11.83 22.71
CA PRO A 47 18.39 -13.26 22.91
C PRO A 47 17.33 -13.82 21.97
N LEU A 48 16.51 -12.98 21.33
CA LEU A 48 15.51 -13.39 20.36
C LEU A 48 16.11 -13.47 18.95
N GLY A 49 17.22 -12.78 18.73
CA GLY A 49 17.79 -12.58 17.41
C GLY A 49 16.90 -11.69 16.54
N GLY A 50 17.46 -11.25 15.41
CA GLY A 50 16.72 -10.49 14.41
C GLY A 50 17.63 -9.60 13.58
N GLY A 51 17.02 -8.63 12.91
CA GLY A 51 17.77 -7.70 12.07
C GLY A 51 16.96 -6.52 11.60
N VAL A 52 17.67 -5.49 11.16
CA VAL A 52 17.09 -4.31 10.51
C VAL A 52 17.81 -4.10 9.19
N TRP A 53 17.04 -4.01 8.11
CA TRP A 53 17.50 -3.78 6.75
C TRP A 53 16.87 -2.52 6.19
N TRP A 54 17.68 -1.75 5.46
CA TRP A 54 17.26 -0.57 4.73
C TRP A 54 17.39 -0.83 3.23
N CYS A 55 16.25 -1.00 2.58
CA CYS A 55 16.14 -1.28 1.16
C CYS A 55 15.81 -0.01 0.37
N GLU A 56 16.28 0.07 -0.88
CA GLU A 56 15.84 1.12 -1.80
C GLU A 56 14.36 0.89 -2.18
N GLY A 57 13.53 1.91 -1.97
CA GLY A 57 12.13 1.91 -2.38
C GLY A 57 11.87 2.74 -3.64
N TYR A 58 10.64 3.22 -3.79
CA TYR A 58 10.24 4.01 -4.94
C TYR A 58 10.56 5.49 -4.76
N ALA A 59 11.01 6.16 -5.82
CA ALA A 59 11.29 7.60 -5.84
C ALA A 59 12.20 8.09 -4.70
N GLY A 60 13.19 7.27 -4.30
CA GLY A 60 14.14 7.60 -3.23
C GLY A 60 13.59 7.46 -1.82
N ILE A 61 12.37 6.95 -1.63
CA ILE A 61 11.83 6.64 -0.30
C ILE A 61 12.44 5.30 0.17
N PRO A 62 13.26 5.28 1.23
CA PRO A 62 13.80 4.02 1.74
C PRO A 62 12.71 3.20 2.42
N VAL A 63 12.92 1.87 2.44
CA VAL A 63 12.06 0.92 3.16
C VAL A 63 12.86 0.33 4.30
N ARG A 64 12.38 0.51 5.53
CA ARG A 64 12.92 -0.14 6.72
C ARG A 64 12.19 -1.44 6.93
N VAL A 65 12.89 -2.56 6.81
CA VAL A 65 12.40 -3.90 7.15
C VAL A 65 13.11 -4.30 8.44
N ALA A 66 12.36 -4.63 9.48
CA ALA A 66 12.89 -5.21 10.69
C ALA A 66 12.27 -6.58 10.93
N GLU A 67 13.01 -7.44 11.61
CA GLU A 67 12.52 -8.70 12.16
C GLU A 67 12.85 -8.74 13.65
N GLY A 68 11.87 -9.14 14.45
CA GLY A 68 12.03 -9.40 15.87
C GLY A 68 10.88 -10.27 16.38
N ASP A 69 11.20 -11.23 17.25
CA ASP A 69 10.26 -12.25 17.75
C ASP A 69 9.52 -12.98 16.60
N ALA A 70 10.27 -13.39 15.57
CA ALA A 70 9.78 -14.12 14.39
C ALA A 70 8.67 -13.39 13.60
N ARG A 71 8.71 -12.05 13.58
CA ARG A 71 7.74 -11.21 12.88
C ARG A 71 8.42 -10.06 12.16
N PHE A 72 7.98 -9.82 10.93
CA PHE A 72 8.47 -8.70 10.14
C PHE A 72 7.66 -7.44 10.45
N LEU A 73 8.37 -6.32 10.55
CA LEU A 73 7.83 -4.98 10.68
C LEU A 73 8.37 -4.14 9.53
N VAL A 74 7.49 -3.48 8.78
CA VAL A 74 7.89 -2.74 7.57
C VAL A 74 7.39 -1.31 7.65
N SER A 75 8.33 -0.36 7.56
CA SER A 75 8.07 1.08 7.62
C SER A 75 8.83 1.81 6.51
N TYR A 76 8.51 3.08 6.29
CA TYR A 76 8.87 3.80 5.06
C TYR A 76 9.39 5.21 5.34
N GLY A 77 10.33 5.66 4.52
CA GLY A 77 10.91 7.01 4.59
C GLY A 77 12.09 7.14 5.56
N GLU A 78 12.74 8.30 5.53
CA GLU A 78 13.92 8.59 6.36
C GLU A 78 13.63 8.48 7.87
N ALA A 79 12.41 8.82 8.27
CA ALA A 79 11.95 8.73 9.66
C ALA A 79 11.31 7.38 10.01
N ALA A 80 11.44 6.36 9.14
CA ALA A 80 10.70 5.09 9.24
C ALA A 80 10.75 4.45 10.63
N ALA A 81 11.90 4.52 11.33
CA ALA A 81 12.07 3.94 12.66
C ALA A 81 11.18 4.57 13.74
N GLY A 82 10.76 5.82 13.58
CA GLY A 82 9.88 6.53 14.51
C GLY A 82 8.41 6.54 14.11
N GLU A 83 8.07 5.97 12.96
CA GLU A 83 6.70 5.88 12.46
C GLU A 83 5.95 4.71 13.10
N ARG A 84 4.62 4.82 13.24
CA ARG A 84 3.79 3.76 13.85
C ARG A 84 3.93 2.42 13.11
N ALA A 85 4.12 2.44 11.79
CA ALA A 85 4.36 1.22 11.00
C ALA A 85 5.58 0.42 11.48
N ALA A 86 6.60 1.04 12.07
CA ALA A 86 7.78 0.33 12.59
C ALA A 86 7.50 -0.49 13.86
N SER A 87 6.32 -0.33 14.47
CA SER A 87 5.87 -1.12 15.62
C SER A 87 4.63 -1.95 15.33
N GLN A 88 4.18 -2.03 14.08
CA GLN A 88 3.02 -2.82 13.68
C GLN A 88 3.43 -4.06 12.87
N THR A 89 2.72 -5.16 13.10
CA THR A 89 2.87 -6.42 12.39
C THR A 89 1.58 -7.25 12.56
N LEU A 90 1.52 -8.43 11.94
CA LEU A 90 0.44 -9.39 12.16
C LEU A 90 0.68 -10.20 13.45
N PRO A 91 -0.37 -10.59 14.21
CA PRO A 91 -0.20 -11.26 15.50
C PRO A 91 0.55 -12.60 15.43
N ALA A 92 0.33 -13.37 14.36
CA ALA A 92 1.02 -14.64 14.12
C ALA A 92 2.46 -14.42 13.63
N PHE A 93 3.32 -15.43 13.81
CA PHE A 93 4.64 -15.45 13.17
C PHE A 93 4.48 -15.26 11.67
N ASN A 94 5.38 -14.49 11.06
CA ASN A 94 5.19 -14.12 9.67
C ASN A 94 6.50 -13.91 8.93
N THR A 95 6.40 -13.98 7.61
CA THR A 95 7.40 -13.53 6.66
C THR A 95 6.75 -12.58 5.65
N ILE A 96 7.57 -11.90 4.85
CA ILE A 96 7.10 -10.98 3.80
C ILE A 96 7.45 -11.50 2.42
N ASN A 97 6.62 -11.15 1.44
CA ASN A 97 6.96 -11.30 0.04
C ASN A 97 8.00 -10.25 -0.35
N GLU A 98 8.80 -10.56 -1.35
CA GLU A 98 9.82 -9.65 -1.88
C GLU A 98 9.22 -8.55 -2.76
N THR A 99 8.02 -8.72 -3.31
CA THR A 99 7.39 -7.70 -4.16
C THR A 99 6.57 -6.73 -3.32
N LEU A 100 7.01 -5.47 -3.31
CA LEU A 100 6.31 -4.35 -2.68
C LEU A 100 5.58 -3.54 -3.75
N GLU A 101 4.28 -3.35 -3.58
CA GLU A 101 3.48 -2.46 -4.42
C GLU A 101 3.38 -1.07 -3.78
N TRP A 102 3.55 -0.04 -4.61
CA TRP A 102 3.38 1.37 -4.27
C TRP A 102 2.14 1.91 -4.98
N ARG A 103 1.25 2.55 -4.24
CA ARG A 103 0.11 3.29 -4.80
C ARG A 103 0.49 4.75 -5.00
N LEU A 104 0.36 5.20 -6.24
CA LEU A 104 0.79 6.51 -6.72
C LEU A 104 -0.42 7.35 -7.08
N ASP A 105 -0.40 8.62 -6.70
CA ASP A 105 -1.40 9.57 -7.15
C ASP A 105 -1.15 9.97 -8.62
N PRO A 106 -2.04 10.75 -9.25
CA PRO A 106 -1.88 11.19 -10.64
C PRO A 106 -0.59 11.96 -10.95
N SER A 107 0.08 12.50 -9.92
CA SER A 107 1.37 13.19 -10.08
C SER A 107 2.58 12.24 -10.01
N GLY A 108 2.32 10.93 -9.80
CA GLY A 108 3.35 9.91 -9.59
C GLY A 108 3.89 9.87 -8.17
N LYS A 109 3.27 10.60 -7.23
CA LYS A 109 3.70 10.62 -5.84
C LYS A 109 3.12 9.43 -5.08
N PRO A 110 3.94 8.62 -4.38
CA PRO A 110 3.45 7.51 -3.59
C PRO A 110 2.69 8.01 -2.35
N PHE A 111 1.55 7.38 -2.05
CA PHE A 111 0.72 7.71 -0.88
C PHE A 111 0.33 6.48 -0.04
N ALA A 112 0.51 5.28 -0.55
CA ALA A 112 0.33 4.04 0.20
C ALA A 112 1.20 2.92 -0.37
N THR A 113 1.36 1.84 0.38
CA THR A 113 1.98 0.60 -0.05
C THR A 113 1.09 -0.59 0.25
N ILE A 114 1.26 -1.66 -0.53
CA ILE A 114 0.62 -2.95 -0.31
C ILE A 114 1.72 -3.99 -0.32
N LEU A 115 1.87 -4.71 0.80
CA LEU A 115 2.86 -5.77 0.96
C LEU A 115 2.16 -7.06 1.39
N ARG A 116 2.55 -8.17 0.75
CA ARG A 116 2.03 -9.48 1.11
C ARG A 116 2.85 -10.08 2.24
N PHE A 117 2.17 -10.47 3.30
CA PHE A 117 2.69 -11.23 4.42
C PHE A 117 2.20 -12.67 4.32
N PHE A 118 3.02 -13.60 4.82
CA PHE A 118 2.69 -15.01 4.98
C PHE A 118 2.73 -15.31 6.47
N THR A 119 1.58 -15.65 7.06
CA THR A 119 1.50 -15.95 8.49
C THR A 119 1.50 -17.46 8.71
N ASP A 120 2.34 -17.91 9.65
CA ASP A 120 2.36 -19.28 10.16
C ASP A 120 1.63 -19.32 11.52
N PRO A 121 0.52 -20.07 11.65
CA PRO A 121 -0.20 -20.22 12.93
C PRO A 121 0.53 -21.13 13.94
N GLY A 122 1.84 -21.35 13.80
CA GLY A 122 2.65 -22.15 14.72
C GLY A 122 2.73 -23.62 14.32
N GLY A 123 2.80 -23.91 13.01
CA GLY A 123 2.93 -25.26 12.45
C GLY A 123 1.66 -26.12 12.54
N MET A 124 0.57 -25.56 13.07
CA MET A 124 -0.69 -26.27 13.32
C MET A 124 -1.76 -26.05 12.24
N GLY A 125 -1.44 -25.29 11.18
CA GLY A 125 -2.39 -24.93 10.12
C GLY A 125 -1.70 -24.45 8.85
N GLU A 126 -2.52 -24.19 7.83
CA GLU A 126 -2.04 -23.68 6.54
C GLU A 126 -1.52 -22.24 6.67
N THR A 127 -0.51 -21.91 5.87
CA THR A 127 -0.02 -20.54 5.75
C THR A 127 -1.11 -19.63 5.17
N VAL A 128 -1.45 -18.57 5.90
CA VAL A 128 -2.40 -17.56 5.43
C VAL A 128 -1.64 -16.40 4.78
N GLN A 129 -2.14 -15.94 3.63
CA GLN A 129 -1.59 -14.80 2.93
C GLN A 129 -2.41 -13.56 3.27
N VAL A 130 -1.76 -12.50 3.74
CA VAL A 130 -2.42 -11.25 4.10
C VAL A 130 -1.77 -10.11 3.33
N LEU A 131 -2.57 -9.33 2.61
CA LEU A 131 -2.11 -8.04 2.08
C LEU A 131 -2.24 -7.00 3.19
N VAL A 132 -1.10 -6.43 3.56
CA VAL A 132 -1.01 -5.35 4.53
C VAL A 132 -0.94 -4.03 3.76
N ILE A 133 -1.91 -3.16 4.00
CA ILE A 133 -1.98 -1.84 3.37
C ILE A 133 -1.46 -0.80 4.35
N THR A 134 -0.47 -0.02 3.92
CA THR A 134 0.17 0.99 4.76
C THR A 134 0.03 2.36 4.11
N ARG A 135 -0.48 3.35 4.85
CA ARG A 135 -0.48 4.76 4.41
C ARG A 135 0.95 5.30 4.47
N LEU A 136 1.27 6.19 3.54
CA LEU A 136 2.48 7.02 3.59
C LEU A 136 2.11 8.48 3.87
N GLY A 137 2.83 9.11 4.78
CA GLY A 137 2.65 10.52 5.09
C GLY A 137 3.72 11.06 6.03
N PRO A 138 4.04 12.37 5.95
CA PRO A 138 5.04 12.97 6.82
C PRO A 138 4.54 13.06 8.27
N GLY A 139 5.49 13.04 9.21
CA GLY A 139 5.26 13.45 10.59
C GLY A 139 4.38 12.50 11.41
N GLY A 140 4.67 11.19 11.37
CA GLY A 140 3.91 10.21 12.14
C GLY A 140 2.69 9.64 11.40
N GLN A 141 2.57 9.92 10.10
CA GLN A 141 1.43 9.48 9.27
C GLN A 141 1.76 8.28 8.38
N THR A 142 2.71 7.44 8.82
CA THR A 142 2.99 6.13 8.23
C THR A 142 2.56 5.00 9.18
N CYS A 143 1.47 4.31 8.84
CA CYS A 143 0.86 3.25 9.64
C CYS A 143 0.02 2.30 8.78
N HIS A 144 -0.24 1.09 9.27
CA HIS A 144 -1.22 0.20 8.62
C HIS A 144 -2.62 0.80 8.68
N ILE A 145 -3.34 0.70 7.57
CA ILE A 145 -4.72 1.19 7.43
C ILE A 145 -5.71 0.08 7.09
N GLY A 146 -5.23 -1.09 6.69
CA GLY A 146 -6.09 -2.23 6.40
C GLY A 146 -5.34 -3.52 6.13
N TYR A 147 -6.10 -4.61 6.21
CA TYR A 147 -5.64 -5.96 5.94
C TYR A 147 -6.63 -6.67 5.02
N VAL A 148 -6.15 -7.47 4.06
CA VAL A 148 -6.99 -8.32 3.21
C VAL A 148 -6.46 -9.73 3.24
N ASN A 149 -7.30 -10.70 3.62
CA ASN A 149 -6.94 -12.11 3.58
C ASN A 149 -6.96 -12.61 2.12
N ALA A 150 -5.78 -12.72 1.52
CA ALA A 150 -5.60 -13.15 0.14
C ALA A 150 -5.69 -14.66 -0.05
N SER A 151 -5.79 -15.45 1.02
CA SER A 151 -6.06 -16.90 0.92
C SER A 151 -7.53 -17.19 0.60
N ILE A 152 -8.45 -16.29 0.96
CA ILE A 152 -9.90 -16.49 0.76
C ILE A 152 -10.54 -15.47 -0.18
N ASN A 153 -9.82 -14.40 -0.56
CA ASN A 153 -10.28 -13.40 -1.53
C ASN A 153 -9.51 -13.55 -2.85
N PRO A 154 -10.11 -14.13 -3.92
CA PRO A 154 -9.44 -14.28 -5.22
C PRO A 154 -9.00 -12.96 -5.86
N ASP A 155 -9.68 -11.86 -5.53
CA ASP A 155 -9.46 -10.50 -6.00
C ASP A 155 -8.79 -9.61 -4.94
N ALA A 156 -8.11 -10.19 -3.93
CA ALA A 156 -7.52 -9.47 -2.81
C ALA A 156 -6.68 -8.24 -3.19
N ASN A 157 -5.91 -8.31 -4.29
CA ASN A 157 -5.11 -7.18 -4.76
C ASN A 157 -5.99 -6.00 -5.19
N THR A 158 -7.14 -6.26 -5.82
CA THR A 158 -8.11 -5.23 -6.21
C THR A 158 -8.69 -4.57 -4.97
N ILE A 159 -9.16 -5.37 -4.01
CA ILE A 159 -9.70 -4.89 -2.71
C ILE A 159 -8.66 -4.03 -1.99
N ALA A 160 -7.41 -4.49 -1.91
CA ALA A 160 -6.34 -3.77 -1.23
C ALA A 160 -6.02 -2.41 -1.89
N ARG A 161 -6.09 -2.32 -3.23
CA ARG A 161 -5.93 -1.06 -3.97
C ARG A 161 -7.09 -0.11 -3.69
N GLU A 162 -8.32 -0.61 -3.74
CA GLU A 162 -9.50 0.22 -3.44
C GLU A 162 -9.45 0.77 -2.00
N VAL A 163 -9.04 -0.05 -1.04
CA VAL A 163 -8.81 0.38 0.35
C VAL A 163 -7.75 1.47 0.41
N ALA A 164 -6.60 1.27 -0.24
CA ALA A 164 -5.52 2.24 -0.27
C ALA A 164 -5.99 3.57 -0.86
N ASP A 165 -6.56 3.54 -2.07
CA ASP A 165 -6.95 4.73 -2.84
C ASP A 165 -8.02 5.57 -2.12
N ASN A 166 -8.96 4.92 -1.42
CA ASN A 166 -10.06 5.60 -0.74
C ASN A 166 -9.75 6.03 0.69
N LEU A 167 -8.99 5.22 1.46
CA LEU A 167 -8.79 5.46 2.90
C LEU A 167 -7.47 6.15 3.22
N ALA A 168 -6.40 5.92 2.45
CA ALA A 168 -5.06 6.36 2.81
C ALA A 168 -4.93 7.88 2.91
N ARG A 169 -5.81 8.69 2.29
CA ARG A 169 -5.73 10.16 2.39
C ARG A 169 -6.35 10.71 3.67
N ALA A 170 -7.38 10.05 4.21
CA ALA A 170 -8.16 10.52 5.35
C ALA A 170 -7.78 9.86 6.70
N PHE A 171 -7.16 8.68 6.67
CA PHE A 171 -6.81 7.89 7.86
C PHE A 171 -5.85 8.59 8.83
N ASP A 172 -6.23 8.81 10.09
CA ASP A 172 -5.38 9.43 11.10
C ASP A 172 -4.60 8.36 11.87
N CYS A 173 -3.28 8.23 11.61
CA CYS A 173 -2.45 7.22 12.26
C CYS A 173 -2.37 7.35 13.79
N ALA A 174 -2.76 8.50 14.37
CA ALA A 174 -2.80 8.69 15.81
C ALA A 174 -4.11 8.21 16.46
N LYS A 175 -5.19 8.06 15.68
CA LYS A 175 -6.55 7.82 16.23
C LYS A 175 -7.22 6.57 15.67
N ASP A 176 -6.97 6.27 14.41
CA ASP A 176 -7.65 5.21 13.69
C ASP A 176 -6.91 3.87 13.88
N ASN A 177 -7.67 2.78 13.72
CA ASN A 177 -7.15 1.42 13.75
C ASN A 177 -7.45 0.75 12.41
N ALA A 178 -6.48 -0.02 11.90
CA ALA A 178 -6.65 -0.81 10.69
C ALA A 178 -7.74 -1.88 10.87
N LEU A 179 -8.51 -2.11 9.82
CA LEU A 179 -9.58 -3.12 9.78
C LEU A 179 -9.27 -4.19 8.74
N GLU A 180 -10.00 -5.30 8.81
CA GLU A 180 -10.02 -6.32 7.75
C GLU A 180 -11.03 -5.95 6.67
N PHE A 181 -10.69 -6.21 5.41
CA PHE A 181 -11.52 -5.94 4.24
C PHE A 181 -11.61 -7.16 3.32
N GLY A 182 -12.70 -7.25 2.57
CA GLY A 182 -13.08 -8.43 1.79
C GLY A 182 -13.78 -9.47 2.65
N LEU A 183 -13.81 -10.73 2.18
CA LEU A 183 -14.21 -11.87 3.00
C LEU A 183 -13.27 -12.01 4.18
N THR A 184 -13.86 -12.14 5.36
CA THR A 184 -13.19 -12.35 6.64
C THR A 184 -13.31 -13.82 7.09
N GLY A 185 -12.56 -14.20 8.12
CA GLY A 185 -12.58 -15.57 8.64
C GLY A 185 -13.95 -16.02 9.17
N ASP A 186 -14.82 -15.07 9.52
CA ASP A 186 -16.21 -15.37 9.91
C ASP A 186 -17.09 -15.59 8.68
N ASP A 187 -16.87 -14.84 7.59
CA ASP A 187 -17.60 -15.02 6.32
C ASP A 187 -17.27 -16.36 5.64
N ALA A 188 -16.08 -16.90 5.87
CA ALA A 188 -15.64 -18.17 5.28
C ALA A 188 -16.15 -19.43 6.00
N ARG A 189 -16.87 -19.28 7.12
CA ARG A 189 -17.42 -20.40 7.92
C ARG A 189 -18.89 -20.71 7.61
N GLU A 190 -19.56 -19.90 6.79
CA GLU A 190 -20.91 -20.14 6.26
C GLU A 190 -20.88 -20.78 4.88
#